data_AF-A0A9E1VQB7-F1
#
_entry.id   AF-A0A9E1VQB7-F1
#
_cell.length_a   1.000
_cell.length_b   1.000
_cell.length_c   1.000
_cell.angle_alpha   90.00
_cell.angle_beta   90.00
_cell.angle_gamma   90.00
#
_symmetry.space_group_name_H-M   'P 1'
#
loop_
_entity.id
_entity.type
_entity.pdbx_description
1 polymer ?
#
loop_
_entity_poly.entity_id
_entity_poly.type
_entity_poly.pdbx_seq_one_letter_code
_entity_poly.pdbx_strand_id
1 'polypeptide(L)'
;MKNDLPIYFKNNNISFKSIKDIVEFNKKDSLNRAPYGQGIFKSIISDSTKFNEISSIKTRIKTEGKKYFNTAIKKHKLDAIISINNYHAGYAAGAYYPCLTIPMGYNKNGKPFNLTFISKSYTENKLLQIGYAFEKETRLRVKPF
;
A
#
# COMPACT_ATOMS: atom_id res chain seq x y z
N MET A 1 10.88 0.69 9.45
CA MET A 1 11.19 -0.67 10.00
C MET A 1 12.45 -0.71 10.85
N LYS A 2 13.64 -0.32 10.35
CA LYS A 2 14.89 -0.30 11.16
C LYS A 2 14.72 0.43 12.50
N ASN A 3 14.00 1.55 12.48
CA ASN A 3 13.76 2.39 13.65
C ASN A 3 12.44 2.04 14.36
N ASP A 4 11.36 1.84 13.60
CA ASP A 4 10.00 1.72 14.17
C ASP A 4 9.70 0.33 14.75
N LEU A 5 10.27 -0.74 14.18
CA LEU A 5 9.96 -2.10 14.63
C LEU A 5 10.55 -2.44 16.01
N PRO A 6 11.80 -2.04 16.35
CA PRO A 6 12.30 -2.16 17.73
C PRO A 6 11.43 -1.47 18.77
N ILE A 7 10.90 -0.28 18.43
CA ILE A 7 9.97 0.46 19.31
C ILE A 7 8.69 -0.34 19.49
N TYR A 8 8.13 -0.86 18.39
CA TYR A 8 6.96 -1.72 18.43
C TYR A 8 7.18 -2.97 19.31
N PHE A 9 8.31 -3.67 19.16
CA PHE A 9 8.62 -4.84 19.98
C PHE A 9 8.67 -4.51 21.48
N LYS A 10 9.36 -3.43 21.83
CA LYS A 10 9.45 -2.96 23.23
C LYS A 10 8.07 -2.64 23.79
N ASN A 11 7.24 -1.91 23.04
CA ASN A 11 5.92 -1.48 23.50
C ASN A 11 4.92 -2.65 23.65
N ASN A 12 5.19 -3.79 23.01
CA ASN A 12 4.32 -4.97 23.03
C ASN A 12 4.97 -6.16 23.78
N ASN A 13 6.01 -5.93 24.57
CA ASN A 13 6.73 -6.96 25.34
C ASN A 13 7.16 -8.19 24.51
N ILE A 14 7.54 -7.97 23.25
CA ILE A 14 8.05 -9.01 22.35
C ILE A 14 9.53 -9.25 22.67
N SER A 15 9.95 -10.53 22.69
CA SER A 15 11.30 -10.93 23.09
C SER A 15 12.42 -10.50 22.12
N PHE A 16 12.08 -10.23 20.86
CA PHE A 16 13.01 -9.70 19.86
C PHE A 16 13.28 -8.22 20.08
N LYS A 17 14.51 -7.77 19.78
CA LYS A 17 14.94 -6.37 19.96
C LYS A 17 15.15 -5.66 18.62
N SER A 18 15.33 -6.39 17.53
CA SER A 18 15.70 -5.83 16.24
C SER A 18 15.35 -6.71 15.05
N ILE A 19 15.46 -6.15 13.85
CA ILE A 19 15.40 -6.91 12.58
C ILE A 19 16.50 -7.98 12.52
N LYS A 20 17.67 -7.73 13.13
CA LYS A 20 18.77 -8.70 13.19
C LYS A 20 18.35 -9.96 13.94
N ASP A 21 17.63 -9.82 15.05
CA ASP A 21 17.16 -10.98 15.82
C ASP A 21 16.15 -11.81 15.02
N ILE A 22 15.30 -11.16 14.22
CA ILE A 22 14.39 -11.85 13.29
C ILE A 22 15.16 -12.61 12.22
N VAL A 23 16.22 -12.00 11.66
CA VAL A 23 17.07 -12.67 10.67
C VAL A 23 17.73 -13.93 11.24
N GLU A 24 18.28 -13.85 12.45
CA GLU A 24 18.88 -14.99 13.14
C GLU A 24 17.84 -16.03 13.55
N PHE A 25 16.65 -15.61 13.97
CA PHE A 25 15.54 -16.53 14.26
C PHE A 25 15.12 -17.32 13.02
N ASN A 26 15.01 -16.66 11.86
CA ASN A 26 14.67 -17.31 10.60
C ASN A 26 15.78 -18.26 10.11
N LYS A 27 17.05 -17.97 10.40
CA LYS A 27 18.17 -18.85 10.04
C LYS A 27 18.14 -20.22 10.73
N LYS A 28 17.55 -20.30 11.93
CA LYS A 28 17.44 -21.57 12.67
C LYS A 28 16.60 -22.63 11.92
N ASP A 29 15.70 -22.20 11.04
CA ASP A 29 14.90 -23.09 10.20
C ASP A 29 14.40 -22.33 8.97
N SER A 30 15.31 -22.07 8.02
CA SER A 30 15.01 -21.22 6.87
C SER A 30 14.04 -21.86 5.88
N LEU A 31 13.96 -23.18 5.80
CA LEU A 31 13.00 -23.86 4.92
C LEU A 31 11.55 -23.51 5.31
N ASN A 32 11.26 -23.41 6.61
CA ASN A 32 9.93 -23.04 7.09
C ASN A 32 9.76 -21.53 7.29
N ARG A 33 10.80 -20.82 7.76
CA ARG A 33 10.69 -19.42 8.21
C ARG A 33 11.07 -18.41 7.14
N ALA A 34 11.87 -18.80 6.16
CA ALA A 34 12.29 -17.98 5.04
C ALA A 34 12.44 -18.81 3.75
N PRO A 35 11.39 -19.54 3.30
CA PRO A 35 11.47 -20.45 2.15
C PRO A 35 11.91 -19.76 0.86
N TYR A 36 11.60 -18.47 0.71
CA TYR A 36 12.00 -17.63 -0.42
C TYR A 36 13.17 -16.69 -0.06
N GLY A 37 13.85 -16.95 1.06
CA GLY A 37 14.86 -16.07 1.64
C GLY A 37 14.26 -14.90 2.42
N GLN A 38 15.15 -14.00 2.84
CA GLN A 38 14.82 -12.84 3.69
C GLN A 38 15.64 -11.60 3.28
N GLY A 39 15.75 -11.39 1.96
CA GLY A 39 16.56 -10.31 1.37
C GLY A 39 16.17 -8.93 1.87
N ILE A 40 14.87 -8.63 1.97
CA ILE A 40 14.37 -7.34 2.47
C ILE A 40 14.88 -7.05 3.89
N PHE A 41 14.86 -8.03 4.80
CA PHE A 41 15.40 -7.84 6.15
C PHE A 41 16.90 -7.62 6.16
N LYS A 42 17.65 -8.35 5.32
CA LYS A 42 19.09 -8.13 5.14
C LYS A 42 19.36 -6.71 4.62
N SER A 43 18.61 -6.23 3.63
CA SER A 43 18.72 -4.87 3.10
C SER A 43 18.44 -3.81 4.15
N ILE A 44 17.44 -4.01 5.02
CA ILE A 44 17.14 -3.09 6.13
C ILE A 44 18.30 -3.02 7.13
N ILE A 45 18.99 -4.14 7.39
CA ILE A 45 20.16 -4.17 8.27
C ILE A 45 21.33 -3.40 7.63
N SER A 46 21.58 -3.60 6.33
CA SER A 46 22.67 -2.94 5.60
C SER A 46 22.39 -1.47 5.25
N ASP A 47 21.14 -1.02 5.32
CA ASP A 47 20.74 0.34 5.00
C ASP A 47 21.46 1.36 5.90
N SER A 48 22.17 2.30 5.27
CA SER A 48 22.94 3.36 5.93
C SER A 48 22.24 4.73 5.89
N THR A 49 21.00 4.80 5.41
CA THR A 49 20.26 6.05 5.25
C THR A 49 19.97 6.67 6.63
N LYS A 50 20.30 7.95 6.77
CA LYS A 50 20.15 8.71 8.00
C LYS A 50 18.71 9.19 8.18
N PHE A 51 18.33 9.50 9.42
CA PHE A 51 16.95 9.92 9.73
C PHE A 51 16.50 11.19 8.98
N ASN A 52 17.39 12.17 8.83
CA ASN A 52 17.11 13.39 8.07
C ASN A 52 16.90 13.09 6.57
N GLU A 53 17.68 12.18 5.99
CA GLU A 53 17.51 11.72 4.61
C GLU A 53 16.16 11.01 4.41
N ILE A 54 15.75 10.16 5.36
CA ILE A 54 14.43 9.53 5.35
C ILE A 54 13.31 10.58 5.32
N SER A 55 13.43 11.64 6.12
CA SER A 55 12.43 12.72 6.15
C SER A 55 12.33 13.44 4.80
N SER A 56 13.47 13.75 4.17
CA SER A 56 13.52 14.36 2.84
C SER A 56 12.92 13.45 1.77
N ILE A 57 13.23 12.14 1.81
CA ILE A 57 12.69 11.14 0.89
C ILE A 57 11.17 11.04 1.04
N LYS A 58 10.64 10.94 2.28
CA LYS A 58 9.19 10.94 2.54
C LYS A 58 8.51 12.19 2.00
N THR A 59 9.11 13.36 2.22
CA THR A 59 8.58 14.63 1.73
C THR A 59 8.52 14.65 0.20
N ARG A 60 9.60 14.23 -0.47
CA ARG A 60 9.66 14.16 -1.93
C ARG A 60 8.61 13.18 -2.49
N ILE A 61 8.52 11.97 -1.95
CA ILE A 61 7.53 10.96 -2.38
C ILE A 61 6.10 11.53 -2.26
N LYS A 62 5.81 12.21 -1.15
CA LYS A 62 4.50 12.84 -0.94
C LYS A 62 4.21 13.95 -1.94
N THR A 63 5.19 14.82 -2.20
CA THR A 63 5.05 15.92 -3.16
C THR A 63 4.83 15.40 -4.58
N GLU A 64 5.66 14.46 -5.04
CA GLU A 64 5.54 13.92 -6.39
C GLU A 64 4.28 13.07 -6.57
N GLY A 65 3.91 12.24 -5.58
CA GLY A 65 2.65 11.50 -5.60
C GLY A 65 1.43 12.43 -5.69
N LYS A 66 1.41 13.51 -4.89
CA LYS A 66 0.36 14.53 -4.98
C LYS A 66 0.34 15.22 -6.34
N LYS A 67 1.51 15.57 -6.88
CA LYS A 67 1.62 16.23 -8.19
C LYS A 67 1.05 15.36 -9.32
N TYR A 68 1.34 14.06 -9.28
CA TYR A 68 0.86 13.08 -10.25
C TYR A 68 -0.67 13.12 -10.39
N PHE A 69 -1.43 12.97 -9.30
CA PHE A 69 -2.90 12.99 -9.36
C PHE A 69 -3.49 14.39 -9.47
N ASN A 70 -2.94 15.38 -8.77
CA ASN A 70 -3.52 16.73 -8.74
C ASN A 70 -3.52 17.43 -10.09
N THR A 71 -2.54 17.12 -10.94
CA THR A 71 -2.49 17.68 -12.29
C THR A 71 -3.77 17.36 -13.06
N ALA A 72 -4.15 16.08 -13.12
CA ALA A 72 -5.37 15.65 -13.79
C ALA A 72 -6.64 16.10 -13.05
N ILE A 73 -6.69 15.92 -11.72
CA ILE A 73 -7.86 16.30 -10.91
C ILE A 73 -8.20 17.78 -11.06
N LYS A 74 -7.20 18.67 -11.01
CA LYS A 74 -7.44 20.12 -11.14
C LYS A 74 -7.78 20.51 -12.56
N LYS A 75 -7.03 20.02 -13.56
CA LYS A 75 -7.24 20.37 -14.97
C LYS A 75 -8.62 19.98 -15.45
N HIS A 76 -9.11 18.81 -15.05
CA HIS A 76 -10.36 18.25 -15.52
C HIS A 76 -11.49 18.32 -14.49
N LYS A 77 -11.27 19.00 -13.35
CA LYS A 77 -12.24 19.14 -12.24
C LYS A 77 -12.83 17.79 -11.80
N LEU A 78 -11.98 16.76 -11.66
CA LEU A 78 -12.40 15.39 -11.36
C LEU A 78 -12.66 15.20 -9.86
N ASP A 79 -13.69 14.41 -9.52
CA ASP A 79 -13.91 13.94 -8.15
C ASP A 79 -12.98 12.77 -7.77
N ALA A 80 -12.64 11.91 -8.73
CA ALA A 80 -11.79 10.73 -8.54
C ALA A 80 -11.04 10.35 -9.83
N ILE A 81 -9.99 9.55 -9.66
CA ILE A 81 -9.24 8.88 -10.74
C ILE A 81 -9.47 7.38 -10.61
N ILE A 82 -9.66 6.69 -11.73
CA ILE A 82 -9.84 5.24 -11.77
C ILE A 82 -8.53 4.52 -12.11
N SER A 83 -8.32 3.35 -11.51
CA SER A 83 -7.19 2.46 -11.75
C SER A 83 -7.67 1.02 -11.81
N ILE A 84 -7.05 0.21 -12.67
CA ILE A 84 -7.26 -1.24 -12.65
C ILE A 84 -6.43 -1.84 -11.52
N ASN A 85 -7.05 -2.69 -10.69
CA ASN A 85 -6.41 -3.37 -9.57
C ASN A 85 -5.59 -2.37 -8.72
N ASN A 86 -4.29 -2.61 -8.59
CA ASN A 86 -3.34 -1.80 -7.84
C ASN A 86 -2.33 -1.05 -8.73
N TYR A 87 -2.60 -0.87 -10.03
CA TYR A 87 -1.64 -0.29 -10.97
C TYR A 87 -1.13 1.10 -10.55
N HIS A 88 -1.95 1.89 -9.86
CA HIS A 88 -1.55 3.21 -9.33
C HIS A 88 -1.38 3.26 -7.80
N ALA A 89 -1.40 2.12 -7.11
CA ALA A 89 -1.38 2.07 -5.65
C ALA A 89 -0.11 2.70 -5.05
N GLY A 90 1.05 2.52 -5.69
CA GLY A 90 2.30 3.12 -5.23
C GLY A 90 2.27 4.65 -5.24
N TYR A 91 1.73 5.26 -6.29
CA TYR A 91 1.56 6.71 -6.37
C TYR A 91 0.56 7.21 -5.33
N ALA A 92 -0.58 6.53 -5.17
CA ALA A 92 -1.64 6.95 -4.25
C ALA A 92 -1.18 6.84 -2.79
N ALA A 93 -0.51 5.74 -2.44
CA ALA A 93 0.12 5.55 -1.15
C ALA A 93 1.19 6.61 -0.90
N GLY A 94 1.99 6.98 -1.90
CA GLY A 94 2.94 8.09 -1.79
C GLY A 94 2.25 9.43 -1.54
N ALA A 95 1.14 9.71 -2.23
CA ALA A 95 0.37 10.96 -2.13
C ALA A 95 -0.43 11.10 -0.82
N TYR A 96 -0.59 10.00 -0.08
CA TYR A 96 -1.50 9.84 1.07
C TYR A 96 -2.97 10.01 0.64
N TYR A 97 -3.31 9.44 -0.52
CA TYR A 97 -4.64 9.56 -1.13
C TYR A 97 -5.47 8.31 -0.84
N PRO A 98 -6.72 8.45 -0.39
CA PRO A 98 -7.60 7.32 -0.15
C PRO A 98 -7.88 6.58 -1.46
N CYS A 99 -7.96 5.26 -1.36
CA CYS A 99 -8.28 4.35 -2.45
C CYS A 99 -9.43 3.45 -2.01
N LEU A 100 -10.44 3.28 -2.87
CA LEU A 100 -11.54 2.35 -2.68
C LEU A 100 -11.60 1.42 -3.89
N THR A 101 -11.46 0.12 -3.66
CA THR A 101 -11.45 -0.89 -4.73
C THR A 101 -12.76 -1.68 -4.71
N ILE A 102 -13.40 -1.81 -5.87
CA ILE A 102 -14.68 -2.50 -6.05
C ILE A 102 -14.51 -3.54 -7.17
N PRO A 103 -15.06 -4.77 -7.03
CA PRO A 103 -15.03 -5.77 -8.09
C PRO A 103 -15.62 -5.24 -9.40
N MET A 104 -14.89 -5.41 -10.51
CA MET A 104 -15.34 -5.04 -11.86
C MET A 104 -15.51 -6.25 -12.78
N GLY A 105 -15.61 -7.45 -12.20
CA GLY A 105 -15.86 -8.70 -12.90
C GLY A 105 -14.62 -9.58 -13.03
N TYR A 106 -14.68 -10.49 -14.00
CA TYR A 106 -13.72 -11.58 -14.16
C TYR A 106 -13.31 -11.71 -15.61
N ASN A 107 -12.09 -12.16 -15.87
CA ASN A 107 -11.70 -12.54 -17.23
C ASN A 107 -12.26 -13.93 -17.61
N LYS A 108 -12.03 -14.34 -18.85
CA LYS A 108 -12.44 -15.65 -19.39
C LYS A 108 -11.99 -16.87 -18.58
N ASN A 109 -10.95 -16.74 -17.76
CA ASN A 109 -10.43 -17.81 -16.90
C ASN A 109 -10.96 -17.73 -15.46
N GLY A 110 -11.94 -16.87 -15.18
CA GLY A 110 -12.47 -16.65 -13.83
C GLY A 110 -11.53 -15.86 -12.91
N LYS A 111 -10.48 -15.22 -13.42
CA LYS A 111 -9.61 -14.36 -12.60
C LYS A 111 -10.33 -13.04 -12.31
N PRO A 112 -10.49 -12.64 -11.03
CA PRO A 112 -11.14 -11.38 -10.68
C PRO A 112 -10.29 -10.18 -11.06
N PHE A 113 -10.97 -9.10 -11.43
CA PHE A 113 -10.42 -7.78 -11.64
C PHE A 113 -11.21 -6.76 -10.82
N ASN A 114 -10.51 -5.73 -10.34
CA ASN A 114 -11.12 -4.65 -9.56
C ASN A 114 -10.92 -3.30 -10.24
N LEU A 115 -11.88 -2.42 -10.05
CA LEU A 115 -11.78 -1.00 -10.33
C LEU A 115 -11.50 -0.26 -9.03
N THR A 116 -10.39 0.46 -8.98
CA THR A 116 -9.96 1.23 -7.82
C THR A 116 -10.16 2.71 -8.08
N PHE A 117 -10.99 3.34 -7.25
CA PHE A 117 -11.22 4.78 -7.21
C PHE A 117 -10.21 5.43 -6.28
N ILE A 118 -9.59 6.52 -6.72
CA ILE A 118 -8.55 7.26 -5.98
C ILE A 118 -8.99 8.73 -5.94
N SER A 119 -9.07 9.31 -4.75
CA SER A 119 -9.44 10.72 -4.56
C SER A 119 -8.43 11.45 -3.68
N LYS A 120 -8.61 12.76 -3.48
CA LYS A 120 -7.75 13.54 -2.59
C LYS A 120 -7.93 13.10 -1.13
N SER A 121 -6.90 13.29 -0.30
CA SER A 121 -7.02 13.10 1.16
C SER A 121 -8.24 13.82 1.72
N TYR A 122 -8.91 13.21 2.71
CA TYR A 122 -10.09 13.77 3.40
C TYR A 122 -11.35 13.89 2.53
N THR A 123 -11.49 13.04 1.50
CA THR A 123 -12.68 12.96 0.64
C THR A 123 -13.28 11.55 0.61
N GLU A 124 -13.02 10.76 1.65
CA GLU A 124 -13.45 9.37 1.79
C GLU A 124 -14.98 9.25 1.70
N ASN A 125 -15.73 10.22 2.22
CA ASN A 125 -17.18 10.27 2.12
C ASN A 125 -17.68 10.28 0.66
N LYS A 126 -17.09 11.12 -0.19
CA LYS A 126 -17.39 11.20 -1.62
C LYS A 126 -16.94 9.94 -2.35
N LEU A 127 -15.77 9.42 -1.98
CA LEU A 127 -15.22 8.19 -2.54
C LEU A 127 -16.13 6.99 -2.28
N LEU A 128 -16.68 6.88 -1.06
CA LEU A 128 -17.67 5.86 -0.68
C LEU A 128 -18.97 5.99 -1.47
N GLN A 129 -19.48 7.21 -1.69
CA GLN A 129 -20.67 7.43 -2.52
C GLN A 129 -20.45 6.95 -3.96
N ILE A 130 -19.29 7.28 -4.55
CA ILE A 130 -18.92 6.85 -5.90
C ILE A 130 -18.81 5.32 -5.97
N GLY A 131 -18.09 4.71 -5.03
CA GLY A 131 -17.92 3.26 -4.99
C GLY A 131 -19.23 2.52 -4.78
N TYR A 132 -20.08 3.01 -3.88
CA TYR A 132 -21.41 2.45 -3.64
C TYR A 132 -22.31 2.53 -4.87
N ALA A 133 -22.32 3.68 -5.56
CA ALA A 133 -23.09 3.83 -6.80
C ALA A 133 -22.61 2.82 -7.86
N PHE A 134 -21.30 2.69 -8.06
CA PHE A 134 -20.73 1.72 -8.99
C PHE A 134 -21.08 0.28 -8.60
N GLU A 135 -20.95 -0.10 -7.33
CA GLU A 135 -21.28 -1.44 -6.85
C GLU A 135 -22.77 -1.75 -7.03
N LYS A 136 -23.65 -0.80 -6.70
CA LYS A 136 -25.12 -0.97 -6.76
C LYS A 136 -25.61 -1.22 -8.18
N GLU A 137 -25.05 -0.52 -9.16
CA GLU A 137 -25.40 -0.65 -10.58
C GLU A 137 -24.83 -1.92 -11.21
N THR A 138 -23.65 -2.37 -10.78
CA THR A 138 -22.93 -3.45 -11.47
C THR A 138 -23.07 -4.82 -10.80
N ARG A 139 -23.02 -4.88 -9.46
CA ARG A 139 -23.11 -6.10 -8.64
C ARG A 139 -22.25 -7.26 -9.16
N LEU A 140 -21.06 -6.95 -9.68
CA LEU A 140 -20.21 -7.90 -10.41
C LEU A 140 -19.50 -8.91 -9.51
N ARG A 141 -19.57 -8.76 -8.18
CA ARG A 141 -18.96 -9.71 -7.24
C ARG A 141 -19.75 -11.01 -7.23
N VAL A 142 -19.10 -12.11 -7.59
CA VAL A 142 -19.63 -13.47 -7.42
C VAL A 142 -19.02 -14.08 -6.16
N LYS A 143 -19.84 -14.75 -5.35
CA LYS A 143 -19.37 -15.49 -4.18
C LYS A 143 -18.49 -16.66 -4.67
N PRO A 144 -17.25 -16.84 -4.17
CA PRO A 144 -16.56 -18.09 -4.39
C PRO A 144 -17.27 -19.15 -3.55
N PHE A 145 -17.82 -20.20 -4.20
CA PHE A 145 -18.52 -21.34 -3.58
C PHE A 145 -19.65 -20.97 -2.58
#